data_AF-A0A178EBK9-F1
#
_entry.id   AF-A0A178EBK9-F1
#
_cell.length_a   1.000
_cell.length_b   1.000
_cell.length_c   1.000
_cell.angle_alpha   90.00
_cell.angle_beta   90.00
_cell.angle_gamma   90.00
#
_symmetry.space_group_name_H-M   'P 1'
#
loop_
_entity.id
_entity.type
_entity.pdbx_description
1 polymer ?
#
loop_
_entity_poly.entity_id
_entity_poly.type
_entity_poly.pdbx_seq_one_letter_code
_entity_poly.pdbx_strand_id
1 'polypeptide(L)'
;MAPHRRGGTHRVRDEDRTYTAYDGFNHKQLVAVTKERRIYRKDMKKVEMVKALIADDAKKQRTEKVARKKLLDAQLEARKEDARKAAERQKLTIAKQKELDEVQRSGGVVMTDSSKLPGTTVEEQHEQGNKKEAESGINDDMFSDASSDTTESSSASVDSPWIPVRKLRLFEWQYPRMPESSPLFAPPGVFPGLEPREVSYAPHKVLLTKTKQKLYLPGRWYRSDTDTDYVPELSHQTKEAARNGVLLHELDRAVIERAAEWAERTVIQYWSGLMYFEVPPPNFEMDLGLVYSDWHKEEIKLRRSSRRHTSQYRNQRRKIARDKETDIYEANRHRPTTLGFAPSYLDHDRGSQDMFRDVLQPLRSLDNLFYIRFEDCQVPHYYFWRKAGD
;
A
#
# COMPACT_ATOMS: atom_id res chain seq x y z
N MET A 1 2.80 -80.52 17.28
CA MET A 1 4.04 -79.75 16.98
C MET A 1 3.71 -78.72 15.91
N ALA A 2 3.60 -77.44 16.28
CA ALA A 2 3.36 -76.35 15.33
C ALA A 2 4.70 -75.67 14.99
N PRO A 3 5.01 -75.42 13.70
CA PRO A 3 6.31 -74.87 13.31
C PRO A 3 6.37 -73.37 13.59
N HIS A 4 7.39 -72.93 14.33
CA HIS A 4 7.68 -71.51 14.57
C HIS A 4 8.02 -70.81 13.24
N ARG A 5 7.09 -70.00 12.72
CA ARG A 5 7.35 -69.04 11.64
C ARG A 5 8.29 -67.92 12.15
N ARG A 6 9.60 -68.13 12.03
CA ARG A 6 10.61 -67.08 12.16
C ARG A 6 10.57 -66.18 10.93
N GLY A 7 9.70 -65.18 10.93
CA GLY A 7 9.54 -64.24 9.83
C GLY A 7 9.02 -62.86 10.25
N GLY A 8 9.26 -62.45 11.50
CA GLY A 8 8.84 -61.16 12.01
C GLY A 8 9.54 -60.03 11.25
N THR A 9 8.80 -59.31 10.43
CA THR A 9 9.28 -58.07 9.81
C THR A 9 9.53 -57.08 10.94
N HIS A 10 10.79 -56.76 11.24
CA HIS A 10 11.14 -55.73 12.22
C HIS A 10 10.54 -54.38 11.77
N ARG A 11 9.36 -54.07 12.30
CA ARG A 11 8.72 -52.77 12.17
C ARG A 11 9.55 -51.76 12.96
N VAL A 12 9.69 -50.55 12.40
CA VAL A 12 10.29 -49.43 13.13
C VAL A 12 9.42 -49.20 14.36
N ARG A 13 10.03 -49.05 15.54
CA ARG A 13 9.28 -48.77 16.77
C ARG A 13 8.48 -47.49 16.57
N ASP A 14 7.30 -47.42 17.17
CA ASP A 14 6.39 -46.29 16.95
C ASP A 14 7.01 -44.94 17.37
N GLU A 15 7.92 -44.98 18.35
CA GLU A 15 8.74 -43.84 18.82
C GLU A 15 9.70 -43.27 17.74
N ASP A 16 10.11 -44.09 16.77
CA ASP A 16 11.09 -43.74 15.73
C ASP A 16 10.44 -43.49 14.35
N ARG A 17 9.11 -43.46 14.27
CA ARG A 17 8.40 -43.19 13.01
C ARG A 17 8.57 -41.73 12.60
N THR A 18 8.95 -41.53 11.35
CA THR A 18 9.19 -40.22 10.73
C THR A 18 8.01 -39.70 9.91
N TYR A 19 6.92 -40.50 9.80
CA TYR A 19 5.73 -40.22 8.98
C TYR A 19 6.04 -39.94 7.50
N THR A 20 7.14 -40.52 7.00
CA THR A 20 7.54 -40.44 5.60
C THR A 20 7.28 -41.76 4.88
N ALA A 21 7.31 -41.75 3.54
CA ALA A 21 7.13 -42.95 2.73
C ALA A 21 8.13 -44.09 3.06
N TYR A 22 9.26 -43.75 3.70
CA TYR A 22 10.34 -44.67 4.05
C TYR A 22 10.08 -45.51 5.31
N ASP A 23 9.12 -45.13 6.15
CA ASP A 23 8.78 -45.91 7.36
C ASP A 23 8.17 -47.28 7.03
N GLY A 24 7.48 -47.37 5.89
CA GLY A 24 6.91 -48.62 5.37
C GLY A 24 7.93 -49.55 4.71
N PHE A 25 9.16 -49.09 4.48
CA PHE A 25 10.14 -49.85 3.69
C PHE A 25 10.80 -50.94 4.52
N ASN A 26 11.07 -52.08 3.87
CA ASN A 26 11.86 -53.15 4.45
C ASN A 26 13.36 -52.81 4.39
N HIS A 27 14.19 -53.40 5.26
CA HIS A 27 15.62 -53.04 5.34
C HIS A 27 16.35 -53.20 4.00
N LYS A 28 16.06 -54.27 3.24
CA LYS A 28 16.62 -54.48 1.89
C LYS A 28 16.26 -53.35 0.91
N GLN A 29 15.04 -52.82 0.99
CA GLN A 29 14.58 -51.71 0.14
C GLN A 29 15.30 -50.41 0.52
N LEU A 30 15.45 -50.13 1.83
CA LEU A 30 16.20 -48.96 2.30
C LEU A 30 17.69 -49.02 1.89
N VAL A 31 18.32 -50.19 1.94
CA VAL A 31 19.70 -50.38 1.47
C VAL A 31 19.81 -50.14 -0.04
N ALA A 32 18.84 -50.61 -0.84
CA ALA A 32 18.85 -50.37 -2.28
C ALA A 32 18.75 -48.87 -2.61
N VAL A 33 17.79 -48.17 -2.00
CA VAL A 33 17.55 -46.73 -2.24
C VAL A 33 18.71 -45.87 -1.72
N THR A 34 19.28 -46.19 -0.56
CA THR A 34 20.46 -45.45 -0.04
C THR A 34 21.72 -45.67 -0.88
N LYS A 35 21.89 -46.83 -1.50
CA LYS A 35 22.98 -47.09 -2.45
C LYS A 35 22.77 -46.34 -3.77
N GLU A 36 21.55 -46.35 -4.30
CA GLU A 36 21.19 -45.61 -5.51
C GLU A 36 21.50 -44.12 -5.37
N ARG A 37 21.17 -43.54 -4.21
CA ARG A 37 21.45 -42.14 -3.88
C ARG A 37 22.88 -41.86 -3.40
N ARG A 38 23.74 -42.88 -3.30
CA ARG A 38 25.14 -42.80 -2.84
C ARG A 38 25.31 -42.28 -1.39
N ILE A 39 24.34 -42.54 -0.52
CA ILE A 39 24.33 -42.11 0.89
C ILE A 39 24.67 -43.27 1.85
N TYR A 40 24.62 -44.51 1.35
CA TYR A 40 24.83 -45.71 2.16
C TYR A 40 26.23 -45.75 2.81
N ARG A 41 26.26 -46.04 4.11
CA ARG A 41 27.47 -46.41 4.86
C ARG A 41 27.31 -47.82 5.40
N LYS A 42 28.42 -48.56 5.47
CA LYS A 42 28.44 -49.92 6.04
C LYS A 42 27.91 -49.87 7.48
N ASP A 43 27.07 -50.85 7.83
CA ASP A 43 26.49 -51.03 9.17
C ASP A 43 25.50 -49.93 9.65
N MET A 44 24.93 -49.14 8.72
CA MET A 44 23.86 -48.20 9.07
C MET A 44 22.63 -48.92 9.62
N LYS A 45 22.08 -48.41 10.72
CA LYS A 45 20.82 -48.91 11.26
C LYS A 45 19.65 -48.46 10.38
N LYS A 46 18.54 -49.21 10.41
CA LYS A 46 17.33 -48.91 9.62
C LYS A 46 16.85 -47.45 9.81
N VAL A 47 16.83 -46.97 11.06
CA VAL A 47 16.42 -45.60 11.41
C VAL A 47 17.38 -44.55 10.84
N GLU A 48 18.68 -44.83 10.82
CA GLU A 48 19.69 -43.93 10.26
C GLU A 48 19.57 -43.81 8.75
N MET A 49 19.26 -44.92 8.06
CA MET A 49 19.00 -44.90 6.62
C MET A 49 17.79 -44.02 6.27
N VAL A 50 16.70 -44.15 7.03
CA VAL A 50 15.49 -43.34 6.85
C VAL A 50 15.80 -41.86 7.06
N LYS A 51 16.47 -41.50 8.16
CA LYS A 51 16.87 -40.12 8.44
C LYS A 51 17.79 -39.53 7.36
N ALA A 52 18.71 -40.34 6.83
CA ALA A 52 19.63 -39.91 5.78
C ALA A 52 18.91 -39.67 4.44
N LEU A 53 17.94 -40.50 4.08
CA LEU A 53 17.10 -40.30 2.89
C LEU A 53 16.26 -39.02 2.99
N ILE A 54 15.66 -38.77 4.15
CA ILE A 54 14.89 -37.54 4.42
C ILE A 54 15.76 -36.29 4.30
N ALA A 55 16.97 -36.33 4.87
CA ALA A 55 17.91 -35.21 4.80
C ALA A 55 18.32 -34.90 3.34
N ASP A 56 18.49 -35.94 2.52
CA ASP A 56 18.83 -35.79 1.10
C ASP A 56 17.66 -35.24 0.27
N ASP A 57 16.42 -35.72 0.49
CA ASP A 57 15.24 -35.15 -0.16
C ASP A 57 15.05 -33.68 0.21
N ALA A 58 15.24 -33.32 1.49
CA ALA A 58 15.19 -31.93 1.94
C ALA A 58 16.28 -31.07 1.28
N LYS A 59 17.48 -31.63 1.05
CA LYS A 59 18.57 -30.94 0.35
C LYS A 59 18.22 -30.73 -1.12
N LYS A 60 17.70 -31.75 -1.80
CA LYS A 60 17.28 -31.69 -3.21
C LYS A 60 16.17 -30.66 -3.42
N GLN A 61 15.15 -30.66 -2.55
CA GLN A 61 14.08 -29.65 -2.61
C GLN A 61 14.59 -28.22 -2.38
N ARG A 62 15.58 -28.03 -1.50
CA ARG A 62 16.21 -26.71 -1.30
C ARG A 62 16.96 -26.26 -2.55
N THR A 63 17.74 -27.14 -3.17
CA THR A 63 18.47 -26.81 -4.40
C THR A 63 17.52 -26.50 -5.57
N GLU A 64 16.43 -27.24 -5.72
CA GLU A 64 15.41 -26.98 -6.74
C GLU A 64 14.70 -25.64 -6.51
N LYS A 65 14.33 -25.31 -5.27
CA LYS A 65 13.73 -24.00 -4.93
C LYS A 65 14.68 -22.85 -5.24
N VAL A 66 15.96 -22.98 -4.94
CA VAL A 66 16.97 -21.96 -5.25
C VAL A 66 17.15 -21.81 -6.76
N ALA A 67 17.19 -22.91 -7.51
CA ALA A 67 17.28 -22.88 -8.97
C ALA A 67 16.05 -22.22 -9.62
N ARG A 68 14.84 -22.57 -9.15
CA ARG A 68 13.59 -21.96 -9.62
C ARG A 68 13.55 -20.46 -9.35
N LYS A 69 14.00 -20.02 -8.17
CA LYS A 69 14.07 -18.60 -7.84
C LYS A 69 15.04 -17.86 -8.76
N LYS A 70 16.24 -18.40 -8.99
CA LYS A 70 17.22 -17.79 -9.92
C LYS A 70 16.67 -17.66 -11.34
N LEU A 71 15.89 -18.63 -11.81
CA LEU A 71 15.25 -18.57 -13.13
C LEU A 71 14.21 -17.44 -13.20
N LEU A 72 13.37 -17.30 -12.18
CA LEU A 72 12.39 -16.21 -12.11
C LEU A 72 13.07 -14.83 -12.02
N ASP A 73 14.10 -14.69 -11.19
CA ASP A 73 14.87 -13.45 -11.06
C ASP A 73 15.50 -13.07 -12.42
N ALA A 74 16.06 -14.04 -13.16
CA ALA A 74 16.61 -13.80 -14.50
C ALA A 74 15.55 -13.41 -15.54
N GLN A 75 14.34 -13.99 -15.49
CA GLN A 75 13.23 -13.61 -16.37
C GLN A 75 12.73 -12.19 -16.10
N LEU A 76 12.69 -11.78 -14.82
CA LEU A 76 12.30 -10.43 -14.44
C LEU A 76 13.34 -9.40 -14.91
N GLU A 77 14.62 -9.68 -14.76
CA GLU A 77 15.68 -8.78 -15.24
C GLU A 77 15.68 -8.67 -16.78
N ALA A 78 15.47 -9.77 -17.50
CA ALA A 78 15.32 -9.72 -18.96
C ALA A 78 14.13 -8.84 -19.39
N ARG A 79 12.97 -8.96 -18.72
CA ARG A 79 11.80 -8.11 -18.99
C ARG A 79 12.07 -6.62 -18.71
N LYS A 80 12.80 -6.30 -17.64
CA LYS A 80 13.18 -4.91 -17.33
C LYS A 80 14.13 -4.34 -18.39
N GLU A 81 15.10 -5.12 -18.87
CA GLU A 81 16.00 -4.67 -19.93
C GLU A 81 15.27 -4.43 -21.26
N ASP A 82 14.35 -5.31 -21.64
CA ASP A 82 13.55 -5.16 -22.85
C ASP A 82 12.62 -3.94 -22.75
N ALA A 83 11.99 -3.72 -21.59
CA ALA A 83 11.20 -2.51 -21.33
C ALA A 83 12.05 -1.22 -21.43
N ARG A 84 13.29 -1.25 -20.92
CA ARG A 84 14.21 -0.10 -21.02
C ARG A 84 14.59 0.20 -22.46
N LYS A 85 14.90 -0.84 -23.26
CA LYS A 85 15.21 -0.70 -24.69
C LYS A 85 14.00 -0.20 -25.49
N ALA A 86 12.79 -0.67 -25.16
CA ALA A 86 11.56 -0.20 -25.80
C ALA A 86 11.28 1.28 -25.49
N ALA A 87 11.45 1.70 -24.23
CA ALA A 87 11.29 3.10 -23.83
C ALA A 87 12.32 4.02 -24.50
N GLU A 88 13.56 3.57 -24.69
CA GLU A 88 14.59 4.32 -25.40
C GLU A 88 14.26 4.49 -26.89
N ARG A 89 13.76 3.42 -27.55
CA ARG A 89 13.29 3.50 -28.94
C ARG A 89 12.10 4.46 -29.09
N GLN A 90 11.15 4.44 -28.15
CA GLN A 90 10.02 5.36 -28.15
C GLN A 90 10.45 6.82 -27.98
N LYS A 91 11.44 7.09 -27.13
CA LYS A 91 12.01 8.45 -26.99
C LYS A 91 12.63 8.93 -28.30
N LEU A 92 13.36 8.06 -29.02
CA LEU A 92 13.95 8.40 -30.32
C LEU A 92 12.89 8.65 -31.40
N THR A 93 11.79 7.88 -31.44
CA THR A 93 10.71 8.11 -32.40
C THR A 93 9.96 9.40 -32.12
N ILE A 94 9.71 9.72 -30.84
CA ILE A 94 9.06 10.97 -30.44
C ILE A 94 9.97 12.17 -30.74
N ALA A 95 11.28 12.06 -30.51
CA ALA A 95 12.23 13.11 -30.84
C ALA A 95 12.27 13.40 -32.35
N LYS A 96 12.33 12.34 -33.19
CA LYS A 96 12.27 12.49 -34.65
C LYS A 96 10.96 13.09 -35.15
N GLN A 97 9.83 12.72 -34.55
CA GLN A 97 8.53 13.32 -34.90
C GLN A 97 8.49 14.81 -34.51
N LYS A 98 9.00 15.18 -33.34
CA LYS A 98 9.08 16.59 -32.93
C LYS A 98 9.98 17.41 -33.85
N GLU A 99 11.11 16.86 -34.29
CA GLU A 99 12.01 17.51 -35.24
C GLU A 99 11.33 17.72 -36.61
N LEU A 100 10.61 16.72 -37.12
CA LEU A 100 9.83 16.85 -38.34
C LEU A 100 8.70 17.89 -38.23
N ASP A 101 7.98 17.92 -37.10
CA ASP A 101 6.93 18.90 -36.83
C ASP A 101 7.49 20.33 -36.69
N GLU A 102 8.70 20.49 -36.15
CA GLU A 102 9.38 21.78 -36.01
C GLU A 102 9.91 22.30 -37.35
N VAL A 103 10.40 21.41 -38.22
CA VAL A 103 10.76 21.75 -39.61
C VAL A 103 9.52 22.15 -40.43
N GLN A 104 8.37 21.49 -40.23
CA GLN A 104 7.12 21.89 -40.88
C GLN A 104 6.56 23.22 -40.35
N ARG A 105 6.72 23.52 -39.06
CA ARG A 105 6.25 24.77 -38.45
C ARG A 105 7.14 25.99 -38.72
N SER A 106 8.42 25.78 -38.98
CA SER A 106 9.39 26.86 -39.24
C SER A 106 9.43 27.35 -40.69
N GLY A 107 8.58 26.83 -41.59
CA GLY A 107 8.40 27.40 -42.92
C GLY A 107 9.66 27.42 -43.79
N GLY A 108 10.56 26.46 -43.61
CA GLY A 108 11.77 26.31 -44.41
C GLY A 108 11.48 25.74 -45.79
N VAL A 109 11.37 26.60 -46.80
CA VAL A 109 11.48 26.21 -48.21
C VAL A 109 12.92 25.82 -48.51
N VAL A 110 13.19 24.53 -48.71
CA VAL A 110 14.30 24.01 -49.53
C VAL A 110 13.77 22.78 -50.27
N MET A 111 13.24 22.97 -51.47
CA MET A 111 13.95 22.71 -52.73
C MET A 111 14.47 21.27 -52.84
N THR A 112 13.56 20.39 -53.29
CA THR A 112 13.87 19.08 -53.87
C THR A 112 14.67 19.22 -55.15
N ASP A 113 15.77 18.47 -55.29
CA ASP A 113 16.34 18.14 -56.60
C ASP A 113 16.57 16.63 -56.73
N SER A 114 15.77 16.05 -57.63
CA SER A 114 15.99 14.89 -58.51
C SER A 114 16.82 13.67 -58.04
N SER A 115 16.18 12.49 -57.97
CA SER A 115 16.18 11.53 -59.11
C SER A 115 15.98 10.05 -58.70
N LYS A 116 15.17 9.35 -59.54
CA LYS A 116 15.02 7.89 -59.76
C LYS A 116 13.99 7.07 -58.94
N LEU A 117 12.80 6.98 -59.55
CA LEU A 117 11.84 5.84 -59.62
C LEU A 117 12.49 4.56 -60.24
N PRO A 118 11.84 3.35 -60.39
CA PRO A 118 10.39 3.03 -60.32
C PRO A 118 9.94 1.64 -59.75
N GLY A 119 8.61 1.49 -59.58
CA GLY A 119 7.83 0.24 -59.74
C GLY A 119 7.35 -0.43 -58.43
N THR A 120 6.06 -0.73 -58.18
CA THR A 120 4.92 -0.92 -59.08
C THR A 120 3.59 -0.99 -58.29
N THR A 121 2.50 -0.46 -58.90
CA THR A 121 1.03 -0.77 -58.74
C THR A 121 0.35 -0.51 -57.38
N VAL A 122 -0.51 0.52 -57.19
CA VAL A 122 -1.89 0.79 -57.74
C VAL A 122 -2.84 -0.36 -57.36
N GLU A 123 -3.87 -0.21 -56.51
CA GLU A 123 -5.11 0.60 -56.59
C GLU A 123 -5.49 1.08 -55.16
N GLU A 124 -5.79 2.34 -54.82
CA GLU A 124 -6.80 3.30 -55.30
C GLU A 124 -8.25 2.81 -55.23
N GLN A 125 -8.93 3.14 -54.12
CA GLN A 125 -10.30 3.65 -54.15
C GLN A 125 -10.54 4.64 -52.99
N HIS A 126 -10.70 5.89 -53.40
CA HIS A 126 -11.35 6.98 -52.68
C HIS A 126 -12.74 6.57 -52.17
N GLU A 127 -13.15 7.05 -50.99
CA GLU A 127 -14.02 8.23 -50.91
C GLU A 127 -14.20 8.73 -49.46
N GLN A 128 -14.41 10.04 -49.40
CA GLN A 128 -14.37 10.94 -48.26
C GLN A 128 -15.53 10.77 -47.27
N GLY A 129 -15.32 11.21 -46.02
CA GLY A 129 -16.31 12.09 -45.39
C GLY A 129 -16.77 11.78 -43.96
N ASN A 130 -15.98 12.26 -42.99
CA ASN A 130 -16.41 13.10 -41.86
C ASN A 130 -17.29 12.55 -40.69
N LYS A 131 -16.94 13.04 -39.48
CA LYS A 131 -17.59 12.97 -38.14
C LYS A 131 -17.32 11.68 -37.32
N LYS A 132 -16.48 11.66 -36.27
CA LYS A 132 -16.66 12.18 -34.87
C LYS A 132 -18.10 11.93 -34.40
N GLU A 133 -18.41 11.15 -33.38
CA GLU A 133 -17.83 10.94 -32.04
C GLU A 133 -18.50 9.70 -31.40
N ALA A 134 -17.93 9.24 -30.27
CA ALA A 134 -18.53 8.41 -29.21
C ALA A 134 -18.32 6.88 -29.21
N GLU A 135 -17.56 6.47 -28.19
CA GLU A 135 -17.91 5.47 -27.16
C GLU A 135 -17.38 4.03 -27.21
N SER A 136 -16.98 3.61 -25.98
CA SER A 136 -16.66 2.28 -25.46
C SER A 136 -15.29 1.69 -25.86
N GLY A 137 -14.26 1.61 -25.02
CA GLY A 137 -14.20 1.70 -23.56
C GLY A 137 -14.63 0.39 -22.90
N ILE A 138 -13.67 -0.53 -22.71
CA ILE A 138 -13.56 -1.68 -21.77
C ILE A 138 -12.04 -2.00 -21.77
N ASN A 139 -11.27 -1.51 -20.80
CA ASN A 139 -10.86 -2.19 -19.56
C ASN A 139 -10.35 -3.62 -19.75
N ASP A 140 -9.05 -3.82 -19.54
CA ASP A 140 -8.60 -5.03 -18.87
C ASP A 140 -7.35 -4.75 -18.01
N ASP A 141 -7.51 -5.13 -16.75
CA ASP A 141 -6.61 -4.93 -15.63
C ASP A 141 -5.32 -5.74 -15.77
N MET A 142 -4.17 -5.09 -15.56
CA MET A 142 -2.92 -5.80 -15.28
C MET A 142 -2.29 -5.27 -14.00
N PHE A 143 -2.70 -5.90 -12.91
CA PHE A 143 -2.08 -6.04 -11.59
C PHE A 143 -0.69 -5.40 -11.44
N SER A 144 -0.66 -4.24 -10.78
CA SER A 144 0.55 -3.65 -10.22
C SER A 144 0.70 -4.10 -8.77
N ASP A 145 1.42 -5.21 -8.57
CA ASP A 145 2.00 -5.58 -7.28
C ASP A 145 3.13 -4.58 -6.94
N ALA A 146 2.73 -3.39 -6.50
CA ALA A 146 3.65 -2.37 -6.02
C ALA A 146 4.11 -2.74 -4.61
N SER A 147 5.16 -3.55 -4.59
CA SER A 147 6.09 -3.66 -3.48
C SER A 147 6.40 -2.28 -2.92
N SER A 148 5.88 -2.00 -1.72
CA SER A 148 6.27 -0.87 -0.88
C SER A 148 7.72 -1.07 -0.45
N ASP A 149 8.64 -0.71 -1.34
CA ASP A 149 10.00 -0.34 -0.97
C ASP A 149 9.90 1.05 -0.35
N THR A 150 9.97 1.08 0.99
CA THR A 150 10.22 2.29 1.76
C THR A 150 11.61 2.81 1.40
N THR A 151 11.69 3.61 0.34
CA THR A 151 12.78 4.54 0.14
C THR A 151 12.72 5.57 1.26
N GLU A 152 13.75 5.55 2.11
CA GLU A 152 14.14 6.66 2.97
C GLU A 152 14.47 7.85 2.07
N SER A 153 13.46 8.61 1.70
CA SER A 153 13.57 9.96 1.14
C SER A 153 12.34 10.72 1.57
N SER A 154 12.57 11.60 2.54
CA SER A 154 11.71 12.72 2.89
C SER A 154 11.59 13.67 1.70
N SER A 155 10.86 13.25 0.67
CA SER A 155 10.19 14.15 -0.25
C SER A 155 8.71 13.97 0.05
N ALA A 156 8.16 14.85 0.88
CA ALA A 156 6.72 15.00 0.97
C ALA A 156 6.21 15.09 -0.47
N SER A 157 5.39 14.13 -0.92
CA SER A 157 4.68 14.34 -2.16
C SER A 157 3.90 15.63 -1.97
N VAL A 158 4.01 16.54 -2.95
CA VAL A 158 3.20 17.76 -2.99
C VAL A 158 1.80 17.36 -3.47
N ASP A 159 1.24 16.30 -2.87
CA ASP A 159 -0.16 16.00 -3.05
C ASP A 159 -0.89 17.07 -2.26
N SER A 160 -1.61 17.91 -3.00
CA SER A 160 -2.38 18.95 -2.38
C SER A 160 -3.35 18.31 -1.35
N PRO A 161 -3.51 18.88 -0.14
CA PRO A 161 -4.43 18.35 0.88
C PRO A 161 -5.85 18.11 0.35
N TRP A 162 -6.21 18.80 -0.74
CA TRP A 162 -7.50 18.75 -1.40
C TRP A 162 -7.70 17.55 -2.32
N ILE A 163 -6.64 16.86 -2.72
CA ILE A 163 -6.74 15.65 -3.56
C ILE A 163 -7.27 14.52 -2.66
N PRO A 164 -8.43 13.93 -2.97
CA PRO A 164 -8.95 12.84 -2.18
C PRO A 164 -8.09 11.60 -2.37
N VAL A 165 -7.74 10.94 -1.27
CA VAL A 165 -6.95 9.71 -1.27
C VAL A 165 -7.67 8.66 -0.43
N ARG A 166 -7.54 7.38 -0.82
CA ARG A 166 -8.07 6.23 -0.06
C ARG A 166 -7.23 5.90 1.18
N LYS A 167 -6.88 6.90 1.97
CA LYS A 167 -6.00 6.78 3.14
C LYS A 167 -6.36 7.84 4.18
N LEU A 168 -6.12 7.54 5.44
CA LEU A 168 -6.16 8.54 6.51
C LEU A 168 -4.92 9.43 6.39
N ARG A 169 -5.11 10.75 6.50
CA ARG A 169 -4.00 11.70 6.40
C ARG A 169 -3.93 12.58 7.64
N LEU A 170 -2.71 12.97 7.98
CA LEU A 170 -2.43 13.94 9.02
C LEU A 170 -1.75 15.16 8.45
N PHE A 171 -2.06 16.30 9.05
CA PHE A 171 -1.49 17.56 8.67
C PHE A 171 -1.05 18.34 9.90
N GLU A 172 0.08 19.01 9.79
CA GLU A 172 0.54 19.96 10.78
C GLU A 172 -0.03 21.34 10.50
N TRP A 173 -0.65 21.91 11.52
CA TRP A 173 -1.09 23.29 11.49
C TRP A 173 -0.03 24.17 12.15
N GLN A 174 0.73 24.91 11.33
CA GLN A 174 1.90 25.66 11.77
C GLN A 174 1.56 27.00 12.45
N TYR A 175 0.29 27.39 12.42
CA TYR A 175 -0.15 28.70 12.91
C TYR A 175 -0.63 28.61 14.36
N PRO A 176 -0.31 29.60 15.22
CA PRO A 176 -0.73 29.60 16.62
C PRO A 176 -2.25 29.62 16.81
N ARG A 177 -2.98 30.20 15.86
CA ARG A 177 -4.44 30.30 15.89
C ARG A 177 -5.04 29.16 15.08
N MET A 178 -6.03 28.48 15.67
CA MET A 178 -6.84 27.47 14.97
C MET A 178 -7.41 28.02 13.66
N PRO A 179 -7.54 27.17 12.62
CA PRO A 179 -8.20 27.57 11.39
C PRO A 179 -9.64 27.98 11.67
N GLU A 180 -10.09 29.05 11.03
CA GLU A 180 -11.47 29.48 11.17
C GLU A 180 -12.38 28.51 10.40
N SER A 181 -13.43 28.02 11.07
CA SER A 181 -14.46 27.17 10.47
C SER A 181 -15.51 27.99 9.69
N SER A 182 -15.25 29.27 9.41
CA SER A 182 -16.25 30.19 8.87
C SER A 182 -16.53 29.90 7.40
N PRO A 183 -17.82 29.80 6.98
CA PRO A 183 -18.22 29.63 5.59
C PRO A 183 -17.76 30.75 4.64
N LEU A 184 -17.32 31.88 5.21
CA LEU A 184 -16.83 33.06 4.49
C LEU A 184 -15.33 32.96 4.14
N PHE A 185 -14.59 32.01 4.73
CA PHE A 185 -13.19 31.81 4.42
C PHE A 185 -13.07 30.90 3.20
N ALA A 186 -12.69 31.48 2.06
CA ALA A 186 -12.61 30.80 0.78
C ALA A 186 -11.70 29.55 0.81
N PRO A 187 -11.91 28.59 -0.12
CA PRO A 187 -10.98 27.49 -0.32
C PRO A 187 -9.54 28.02 -0.54
N PRO A 188 -8.51 27.39 0.05
CA PRO A 188 -7.11 27.59 -0.26
C PRO A 188 -6.87 27.39 -1.74
N GLY A 189 -6.18 28.37 -2.30
CA GLY A 189 -6.27 28.77 -3.70
C GLY A 189 -6.48 30.29 -3.79
N VAL A 190 -7.18 30.88 -2.81
CA VAL A 190 -7.37 32.34 -2.69
C VAL A 190 -6.33 33.00 -1.76
N PHE A 191 -5.77 32.29 -0.77
CA PHE A 191 -4.71 32.80 0.11
C PHE A 191 -3.47 31.89 0.07
N PRO A 192 -2.49 32.14 -0.82
CA PRO A 192 -1.24 31.41 -0.82
C PRO A 192 -0.50 31.64 0.52
N GLY A 193 -0.30 30.57 1.30
CA GLY A 193 0.49 30.59 2.52
C GLY A 193 -0.14 29.90 3.73
N LEU A 194 -1.47 29.84 3.85
CA LEU A 194 -2.17 29.26 5.02
C LEU A 194 -2.53 27.78 4.85
N GLU A 195 -1.70 27.00 4.15
CA GLU A 195 -2.00 25.60 3.87
C GLU A 195 -1.47 24.67 4.97
N PRO A 196 -2.30 23.71 5.45
CA PRO A 196 -1.84 22.68 6.37
C PRO A 196 -0.78 21.80 5.68
N ARG A 197 0.31 21.48 6.39
CA ARG A 197 1.42 20.67 5.83
C ARG A 197 1.16 19.20 6.06
N GLU A 198 1.09 18.40 5.00
CA GLU A 198 0.94 16.95 5.14
C GLU A 198 2.14 16.32 5.86
N VAL A 199 1.84 15.42 6.78
CA VAL A 199 2.83 14.61 7.50
C VAL A 199 2.45 13.14 7.44
N SER A 200 3.46 12.29 7.62
CA SER A 200 3.26 10.85 7.69
C SER A 200 2.25 10.50 8.78
N TYR A 201 1.36 9.56 8.46
CA TYR A 201 0.27 9.19 9.34
C TYR A 201 0.78 8.31 10.49
N ALA A 202 0.85 8.90 11.68
CA ALA A 202 1.15 8.20 12.91
C ALA A 202 -0.03 8.26 13.90
N PRO A 203 -0.41 7.12 14.51
CA PRO A 203 -1.57 7.03 15.40
C PRO A 203 -1.29 7.70 16.75
N HIS A 204 -1.55 9.00 16.84
CA HIS A 204 -1.33 9.80 18.05
C HIS A 204 -2.54 9.84 18.98
N LYS A 205 -2.25 10.19 20.23
CA LYS A 205 -3.25 10.68 21.17
C LYS A 205 -3.50 12.17 20.92
N VAL A 206 -4.75 12.53 20.72
CA VAL A 206 -5.18 13.91 20.46
C VAL A 206 -6.25 14.34 21.45
N LEU A 207 -6.51 15.64 21.53
CA LEU A 207 -7.53 16.25 22.35
C LEU A 207 -8.54 16.96 21.46
N LEU A 208 -9.83 16.81 21.75
CA LEU A 208 -10.88 17.60 21.13
C LEU A 208 -10.67 19.08 21.45
N THR A 209 -10.74 19.96 20.45
CA THR A 209 -10.35 21.37 20.64
C THR A 209 -11.28 22.13 21.58
N LYS A 210 -12.59 21.82 21.57
CA LYS A 210 -13.59 22.49 22.41
C LYS A 210 -13.78 21.77 23.75
N THR A 211 -13.98 20.46 23.75
CA THR A 211 -14.29 19.69 24.96
C THR A 211 -13.05 19.17 25.70
N LYS A 212 -11.86 19.23 25.10
CA LYS A 212 -10.59 18.70 25.64
C LYS A 212 -10.61 17.21 25.97
N GLN A 213 -11.59 16.46 25.45
CA GLN A 213 -11.65 15.01 25.62
C GLN A 213 -10.49 14.35 24.87
N LYS A 214 -9.88 13.35 25.52
CA LYS A 214 -8.79 12.55 24.94
C LYS A 214 -9.34 11.55 23.94
N LEU A 215 -8.81 11.58 22.71
CA LEU A 215 -9.09 10.61 21.66
C LEU A 215 -7.79 9.97 21.16
N TYR A 216 -7.93 8.81 20.53
CA TYR A 216 -6.86 8.08 19.87
C TYR A 216 -7.16 7.99 18.38
N LEU A 217 -6.20 8.39 17.56
CA LEU A 217 -6.29 8.23 16.12
C LEU A 217 -6.28 6.73 15.74
N PRO A 218 -7.00 6.36 14.66
CA PRO A 218 -6.97 5.00 14.13
C PRO A 218 -5.56 4.50 13.79
N GLY A 219 -5.38 3.18 13.67
CA GLY A 219 -4.10 2.60 13.22
C GLY A 219 -3.26 1.94 14.31
N ARG A 220 -3.38 2.36 15.58
CA ARG A 220 -2.58 1.76 16.68
C ARG A 220 -2.91 0.28 16.93
N TRP A 221 -4.19 -0.07 16.83
CA TRP A 221 -4.69 -1.43 17.08
C TRP A 221 -4.77 -2.29 15.83
N TYR A 222 -4.39 -1.74 14.67
CA TYR A 222 -4.38 -2.49 13.44
C TYR A 222 -3.31 -3.58 13.49
N ARG A 223 -3.57 -4.65 12.76
CA ARG A 223 -2.61 -5.74 12.65
C ARG A 223 -1.32 -5.23 12.00
N SER A 224 -0.18 -5.83 12.36
CA SER A 224 1.14 -5.36 11.91
C SER A 224 1.39 -5.49 10.39
N ASP A 225 0.55 -6.26 9.70
CA ASP A 225 0.50 -6.40 8.25
C ASP A 225 -0.28 -5.26 7.56
N THR A 226 -1.23 -4.64 8.25
CA THR A 226 -2.05 -3.51 7.76
C THR A 226 -1.38 -2.18 8.08
N ASP A 227 -1.31 -1.26 7.12
CA ASP A 227 -0.72 0.07 7.33
C ASP A 227 -1.55 0.95 8.28
N THR A 228 -0.93 1.93 8.94
CA THR A 228 -1.60 2.76 9.97
C THR A 228 -2.65 3.70 9.38
N ASP A 229 -2.42 4.17 8.16
CA ASP A 229 -3.30 5.02 7.35
C ASP A 229 -4.38 4.24 6.59
N TYR A 230 -4.44 2.92 6.78
CA TYR A 230 -5.30 2.06 5.99
C TYR A 230 -6.78 2.37 6.19
N VAL A 231 -7.47 2.43 5.04
CA VAL A 231 -8.92 2.56 4.94
C VAL A 231 -9.42 1.47 3.97
N PRO A 232 -10.44 0.67 4.35
CA PRO A 232 -11.02 -0.33 3.46
C PRO A 232 -11.51 0.26 2.13
N GLU A 233 -11.39 -0.51 1.06
CA GLU A 233 -12.03 -0.19 -0.21
C GLU A 233 -13.51 -0.58 -0.13
N LEU A 234 -14.38 0.33 -0.55
CA LEU A 234 -15.83 0.13 -0.51
C LEU A 234 -16.36 -0.05 -1.92
N SER A 235 -17.29 -0.98 -2.10
CA SER A 235 -17.99 -1.14 -3.38
C SER A 235 -18.83 0.12 -3.70
N HIS A 236 -19.11 0.36 -4.98
CA HIS A 236 -19.98 1.47 -5.41
C HIS A 236 -21.36 1.41 -4.72
N GLN A 237 -21.93 0.20 -4.63
CA GLN A 237 -23.21 -0.04 -3.97
C GLN A 237 -23.15 0.34 -2.48
N THR A 238 -22.07 -0.03 -1.78
CA THR A 238 -21.86 0.33 -0.37
C THR A 238 -21.76 1.85 -0.20
N LYS A 239 -21.07 2.55 -1.11
CA LYS A 239 -20.94 4.02 -1.09
C LYS A 239 -22.29 4.72 -1.31
N GLU A 240 -23.11 4.25 -2.25
CA GLU A 240 -24.45 4.79 -2.50
C GLU A 240 -25.40 4.53 -1.33
N ALA A 241 -25.42 3.31 -0.80
CA ALA A 241 -26.20 2.98 0.37
C ALA A 241 -25.84 3.88 1.57
N ALA A 242 -24.55 4.09 1.82
CA ALA A 242 -24.07 4.94 2.90
C ALA A 242 -24.55 6.39 2.77
N ARG A 243 -24.64 6.94 1.55
CA ARG A 243 -25.22 8.29 1.32
C ARG A 243 -26.69 8.38 1.69
N ASN A 244 -27.43 7.31 1.42
CA ASN A 244 -28.86 7.20 1.75
C ASN A 244 -29.09 6.83 3.23
N GLY A 245 -28.02 6.78 4.05
CA GLY A 245 -28.10 6.46 5.47
C GLY A 245 -28.12 4.96 5.78
N VAL A 246 -27.91 4.09 4.79
CA VAL A 246 -27.91 2.63 4.95
C VAL A 246 -26.47 2.12 4.95
N LEU A 247 -26.08 1.45 6.03
CA LEU A 247 -24.75 0.86 6.18
C LEU A 247 -24.79 -0.62 5.80
N LEU A 248 -23.94 -1.02 4.85
CA LEU A 248 -23.87 -2.37 4.31
C LEU A 248 -22.43 -2.90 4.34
N HIS A 249 -22.29 -4.22 4.46
CA HIS A 249 -21.06 -4.98 4.29
C HIS A 249 -19.90 -4.47 5.13
N GLU A 250 -18.87 -3.89 4.49
CA GLU A 250 -17.68 -3.37 5.16
C GLU A 250 -18.02 -2.28 6.18
N LEU A 251 -19.19 -1.65 6.06
CA LEU A 251 -19.67 -0.61 6.98
C LEU A 251 -20.72 -1.09 7.99
N ASP A 252 -21.01 -2.39 8.10
CA ASP A 252 -22.08 -2.92 8.98
C ASP A 252 -21.90 -2.55 10.47
N ARG A 253 -20.65 -2.31 10.92
CA ARG A 253 -20.30 -1.88 12.27
C ARG A 253 -19.81 -0.42 12.33
N ALA A 254 -20.32 0.40 11.43
CA ALA A 254 -20.04 1.83 11.40
C ALA A 254 -21.26 2.64 11.88
N VAL A 255 -21.03 3.93 12.10
CA VAL A 255 -22.05 4.92 12.43
C VAL A 255 -21.84 6.12 11.53
N ILE A 256 -22.94 6.65 11.00
CA ILE A 256 -22.94 7.91 10.25
C ILE A 256 -23.26 9.03 11.23
N GLU A 257 -22.34 9.97 11.39
CA GLU A 257 -22.45 11.11 12.29
C GLU A 257 -22.44 12.41 11.47
N ARG A 258 -23.25 13.38 11.86
CA ARG A 258 -23.27 14.70 11.21
C ARG A 258 -22.03 15.49 11.60
N ALA A 259 -21.47 16.25 10.67
CA ALA A 259 -20.35 17.13 10.99
C ALA A 259 -20.73 18.23 11.99
N ALA A 260 -21.98 18.68 12.01
CA ALA A 260 -22.48 19.59 13.02
C ALA A 260 -22.24 19.08 14.46
N GLU A 261 -22.50 17.79 14.73
CA GLU A 261 -22.28 17.19 16.05
C GLU A 261 -20.79 17.13 16.42
N TRP A 262 -19.93 16.84 15.43
CA TRP A 262 -18.50 16.91 15.63
C TRP A 262 -18.01 18.35 15.83
N ALA A 263 -18.63 19.32 15.16
CA ALA A 263 -18.27 20.72 15.23
C ALA A 263 -18.59 21.33 16.60
N GLU A 264 -19.50 20.74 17.38
CA GLU A 264 -19.71 21.10 18.79
C GLU A 264 -18.50 20.73 19.66
N ARG A 265 -17.75 19.68 19.26
CA ARG A 265 -16.66 19.11 20.04
C ARG A 265 -15.27 19.55 19.55
N THR A 266 -15.14 19.79 18.26
CA THR A 266 -13.88 20.11 17.60
C THR A 266 -14.04 21.15 16.49
N VAL A 267 -12.94 21.65 15.95
CA VAL A 267 -12.96 22.57 14.79
C VAL A 267 -12.98 21.75 13.52
N ILE A 268 -13.95 22.02 12.64
CA ILE A 268 -14.11 21.35 11.35
C ILE A 268 -14.11 22.38 10.25
N GLN A 269 -13.40 22.05 9.18
CA GLN A 269 -13.39 22.84 7.97
C GLN A 269 -14.43 22.30 6.99
N TYR A 270 -15.55 23.02 6.90
CA TYR A 270 -16.76 22.59 6.17
C TYR A 270 -16.53 22.27 4.69
N TRP A 271 -15.60 22.95 4.02
CA TRP A 271 -15.36 22.79 2.59
C TRP A 271 -14.38 21.66 2.25
N SER A 272 -13.52 21.24 3.19
CA SER A 272 -12.53 20.18 3.00
C SER A 272 -12.83 18.90 3.76
N GLY A 273 -13.69 18.96 4.78
CA GLY A 273 -13.96 17.85 5.69
C GLY A 273 -12.83 17.60 6.71
N LEU A 274 -11.78 18.43 6.75
CA LEU A 274 -10.70 18.30 7.72
C LEU A 274 -11.19 18.61 9.14
N MET A 275 -10.74 17.77 10.08
CA MET A 275 -10.98 17.93 11.51
C MET A 275 -9.69 18.39 12.16
N TYR A 276 -9.74 19.40 13.02
CA TYR A 276 -8.58 19.89 13.75
C TYR A 276 -8.68 19.47 15.21
N PHE A 277 -7.58 19.00 15.76
CA PHE A 277 -7.43 18.54 17.14
C PHE A 277 -6.25 19.23 17.81
N GLU A 278 -6.29 19.32 19.12
CA GLU A 278 -5.14 19.75 19.92
C GLU A 278 -4.25 18.56 20.27
N VAL A 279 -2.95 18.79 20.22
CA VAL A 279 -1.97 17.81 20.69
C VAL A 279 -1.76 18.04 22.19
N PRO A 280 -1.69 16.97 23.01
CA PRO A 280 -1.27 17.11 24.39
C PRO A 280 0.04 17.91 24.52
N PRO A 281 0.27 18.65 25.62
CA PRO A 281 1.53 19.36 25.81
C PRO A 281 2.73 18.41 25.71
N PRO A 282 3.87 18.86 25.19
CA PRO A 282 5.07 18.02 25.04
C PRO A 282 5.52 17.51 26.41
N ASN A 283 6.00 16.27 26.45
CA ASN A 283 6.59 15.74 27.66
C ASN A 283 8.03 16.25 27.77
N PHE A 284 8.27 17.26 28.61
CA PHE A 284 9.60 17.84 28.79
C PHE A 284 10.61 16.90 29.45
N GLU A 285 10.15 15.81 30.08
CA GLU A 285 11.01 14.77 30.66
C GLU A 285 11.60 13.84 29.58
N MET A 286 10.96 13.74 28.42
CA MET A 286 11.45 12.93 27.31
C MET A 286 12.47 13.72 26.49
N ASP A 287 13.72 13.27 26.52
CA ASP A 287 14.75 13.79 25.62
C ASP A 287 14.72 13.05 24.29
N LEU A 288 14.58 13.80 23.19
CA LEU A 288 14.57 13.27 21.84
C LEU A 288 15.86 12.50 21.52
N GLY A 289 17.01 12.95 22.04
CA GLY A 289 18.29 12.27 21.90
C GLY A 289 18.27 10.86 22.51
N LEU A 290 17.72 10.74 23.72
CA LEU A 290 17.54 9.44 24.38
C LEU A 290 16.61 8.52 23.60
N VAL A 291 15.48 9.03 23.09
CA VAL A 291 14.53 8.27 22.26
C VAL A 291 15.21 7.68 21.02
N TYR A 292 15.96 8.49 20.27
CA TYR A 292 16.73 7.98 19.14
C TYR A 292 17.77 6.94 19.56
N SER A 293 18.44 7.13 20.70
CA SER A 293 19.45 6.20 21.20
C SER A 293 18.85 4.84 21.58
N ASP A 294 17.65 4.84 22.16
CA ASP A 294 16.95 3.61 22.57
C ASP A 294 16.41 2.86 21.36
N TRP A 295 15.79 3.56 20.41
CA TRP A 295 15.39 2.97 19.14
C TRP A 295 16.57 2.42 18.34
N HIS A 296 17.73 3.08 18.37
CA HIS A 296 18.95 2.56 17.75
C HIS A 296 19.40 1.24 18.38
N LYS A 297 19.36 1.12 19.71
CA LYS A 297 19.65 -0.14 20.42
C LYS A 297 18.65 -1.23 20.05
N GLU A 298 17.36 -0.90 19.95
CA GLU A 298 16.32 -1.85 19.54
C GLU A 298 16.51 -2.34 18.10
N GLU A 299 16.83 -1.44 17.16
CA GLU A 299 17.13 -1.81 15.78
C GLU A 299 18.35 -2.75 15.69
N ILE A 300 19.40 -2.50 16.48
CA ILE A 300 20.56 -3.41 16.57
C ILE A 300 20.13 -4.78 17.10
N LYS A 301 19.32 -4.84 18.16
CA LYS A 301 18.80 -6.10 18.71
C LYS A 301 17.99 -6.87 17.67
N LEU A 302 17.12 -6.17 16.94
CA LEU A 302 16.27 -6.74 15.88
C LEU A 302 17.11 -7.29 14.71
N ARG A 303 18.16 -6.57 14.29
CA ARG A 303 19.10 -7.04 13.26
C ARG A 303 19.88 -8.28 13.71
N ARG A 304 20.27 -8.37 14.98
CA ARG A 304 21.03 -9.50 15.54
C ARG A 304 20.20 -10.77 15.69
N SER A 305 18.91 -10.64 16.03
CA SER A 305 18.00 -11.79 16.20
C SER A 305 17.50 -12.37 14.87
N SER A 306 17.64 -11.64 13.76
CA SER A 306 17.07 -12.03 12.48
C SER A 306 18.09 -12.56 11.48
N ARG A 307 18.31 -13.87 11.51
CA ARG A 307 18.99 -14.61 10.43
C ARG A 307 18.02 -15.29 9.45
N ARG A 308 16.70 -15.14 9.65
CA ARG A 308 15.67 -15.76 8.80
C ARG A 308 14.62 -14.72 8.42
N HIS A 309 14.56 -14.38 7.13
CA HIS A 309 13.50 -13.58 6.51
C HIS A 309 12.14 -14.31 6.60
N THR A 310 11.54 -14.29 7.78
CA THR A 310 10.18 -14.76 8.00
C THR A 310 9.20 -13.59 7.93
N SER A 311 7.95 -13.87 7.55
CA SER A 311 6.86 -12.87 7.57
C SER A 311 6.74 -12.20 8.96
N GLN A 312 6.95 -12.95 10.04
CA GLN A 312 6.96 -12.44 11.41
C GLN A 312 8.00 -11.32 11.62
N TYR A 313 9.21 -11.48 11.07
CA TYR A 313 10.24 -10.44 11.17
C TYR A 313 9.85 -9.14 10.46
N ARG A 314 9.23 -9.23 9.27
CA ARG A 314 8.75 -8.06 8.53
C ARG A 314 7.66 -7.33 9.32
N ASN A 315 6.70 -8.07 9.86
CA ASN A 315 5.61 -7.53 10.67
C ASN A 315 6.15 -6.86 11.95
N GLN A 316 7.11 -7.49 12.63
CA GLN A 316 7.75 -6.91 13.82
C GLN A 316 8.51 -5.62 13.49
N ARG A 317 9.24 -5.57 12.37
CA ARG A 317 9.93 -4.38 11.91
C ARG A 317 8.95 -3.23 11.58
N ARG A 318 7.83 -3.54 10.94
CA ARG A 318 6.76 -2.55 10.67
C ARG A 318 6.17 -2.00 11.95
N LYS A 319 5.88 -2.86 12.93
CA LYS A 319 5.38 -2.44 14.24
C LYS A 319 6.38 -1.49 14.93
N ILE A 320 7.65 -1.89 15.00
CA ILE A 320 8.73 -1.07 15.58
C ILE A 320 8.86 0.28 14.87
N ALA A 321 8.77 0.32 13.53
CA ALA A 321 8.82 1.58 12.79
C ALA A 321 7.65 2.53 13.16
N ARG A 322 6.44 2.01 13.36
CA ARG A 322 5.26 2.78 13.78
C ARG A 322 5.39 3.33 15.19
N ASP A 323 5.82 2.46 16.12
CA ASP A 323 6.02 2.84 17.52
C ASP A 323 7.13 3.92 17.61
N LYS A 324 8.21 3.76 16.83
CA LYS A 324 9.29 4.74 16.72
C LYS A 324 8.83 6.10 16.24
N GLU A 325 8.04 6.16 15.17
CA GLU A 325 7.51 7.41 14.64
C GLU A 325 6.61 8.12 15.66
N THR A 326 5.79 7.34 16.38
CA THR A 326 4.93 7.84 17.46
C THR A 326 5.76 8.45 18.59
N ASP A 327 6.79 7.75 19.06
CA ASP A 327 7.64 8.22 20.16
C ASP A 327 8.49 9.44 19.77
N ILE A 328 9.00 9.49 18.54
CA ILE A 328 9.75 10.64 18.01
C ILE A 328 8.85 11.88 18.01
N TYR A 329 7.62 11.75 17.51
CA TYR A 329 6.66 12.84 17.53
C TYR A 329 6.28 13.24 18.96
N GLU A 330 6.20 12.28 19.89
CA GLU A 330 5.92 12.54 21.30
C GLU A 330 7.03 13.31 22.03
N ALA A 331 8.28 13.00 21.72
CA ALA A 331 9.46 13.64 22.31
C ALA A 331 9.87 14.95 21.60
N ASN A 332 9.32 15.25 20.42
CA ASN A 332 9.68 16.47 19.70
C ASN A 332 9.13 17.72 20.41
N ARG A 333 10.04 18.56 20.92
CA ARG A 333 9.72 19.83 21.60
C ARG A 333 9.10 20.88 20.69
N HIS A 334 9.37 20.81 19.39
CA HIS A 334 8.89 21.76 18.39
C HIS A 334 7.66 21.25 17.62
N ARG A 335 7.01 20.19 18.10
CA ARG A 335 5.77 19.71 17.48
C ARG A 335 4.68 20.78 17.54
N PRO A 336 3.82 20.88 16.51
CA PRO A 336 2.72 21.83 16.51
C PRO A 336 1.73 21.50 17.64
N THR A 337 1.07 22.53 18.15
CA THR A 337 0.00 22.38 19.15
C THR A 337 -1.29 21.84 18.53
N THR A 338 -1.42 21.95 17.21
CA THR A 338 -2.63 21.62 16.46
C THR A 338 -2.31 20.65 15.34
N LEU A 339 -3.12 19.60 15.23
CA LEU A 339 -3.07 18.62 14.15
C LEU A 339 -4.38 18.66 13.36
N GLY A 340 -4.25 18.70 12.03
CA GLY A 340 -5.33 18.41 11.11
C GLY A 340 -5.39 16.91 10.83
N PHE A 341 -6.59 16.35 10.85
CA PHE A 341 -6.88 14.98 10.48
C PHE A 341 -7.88 14.99 9.33
N ALA A 342 -7.55 14.29 8.26
CA ALA A 342 -8.46 14.06 7.15
C ALA A 342 -8.83 12.57 7.13
N PRO A 343 -10.11 12.23 7.37
CA PRO A 343 -10.63 10.93 6.98
C PRO A 343 -10.54 10.76 5.46
N SER A 344 -10.71 9.55 4.95
CA SER A 344 -10.74 9.31 3.52
C SER A 344 -12.05 9.84 2.90
N TYR A 345 -11.96 10.46 1.74
CA TYR A 345 -13.17 10.83 1.02
C TYR A 345 -13.87 9.58 0.49
N LEU A 346 -15.18 9.45 0.72
CA LEU A 346 -15.94 8.27 0.31
C LEU A 346 -15.83 8.01 -1.20
N ASP A 347 -15.81 9.09 -1.99
CA ASP A 347 -15.75 9.06 -3.46
C ASP A 347 -14.38 9.43 -4.02
N HIS A 348 -13.32 8.95 -3.39
CA HIS A 348 -11.95 9.15 -3.88
C HIS A 348 -11.72 8.66 -5.32
N ASP A 349 -12.56 7.75 -5.83
CA ASP A 349 -12.48 7.23 -7.21
C ASP A 349 -13.00 8.21 -8.26
N ARG A 350 -13.73 9.28 -7.87
CA ARG A 350 -14.15 10.31 -8.82
C ARG A 350 -12.93 11.12 -9.23
N GLY A 351 -12.63 11.16 -10.52
CA GLY A 351 -11.47 11.85 -11.07
C GLY A 351 -11.36 13.31 -10.58
N SER A 352 -10.13 13.82 -10.50
CA SER A 352 -9.82 15.14 -9.93
C SER A 352 -10.59 16.31 -10.56
N GLN A 353 -11.02 16.19 -11.83
CA GLN A 353 -11.85 17.20 -12.51
C GLN A 353 -13.28 17.33 -11.94
N ASP A 354 -13.91 16.21 -11.56
CA ASP A 354 -15.27 16.23 -10.99
C ASP A 354 -15.27 16.87 -9.59
N MET A 355 -14.16 16.74 -8.87
CA MET A 355 -13.96 17.34 -7.55
C MET A 355 -13.87 18.87 -7.61
N PHE A 356 -13.12 19.45 -8.53
CA PHE A 356 -13.07 20.92 -8.68
C PHE A 356 -14.45 21.50 -9.00
N ARG A 357 -15.25 20.76 -9.77
CA ARG A 357 -16.63 21.12 -10.07
C ARG A 357 -17.53 21.04 -8.83
N ASP A 358 -17.31 20.05 -7.96
CA ASP A 358 -18.01 19.88 -6.68
C ASP A 358 -17.52 20.83 -5.56
N VAL A 359 -16.28 21.34 -5.61
CA VAL A 359 -15.74 22.36 -4.69
C VAL A 359 -16.35 23.74 -4.96
N LEU A 360 -16.64 24.03 -6.22
CA LEU A 360 -17.32 25.27 -6.64
C LEU A 360 -18.85 25.22 -6.46
N GLN A 361 -19.41 24.09 -6.00
CA GLN A 361 -20.84 24.03 -5.70
C GLN A 361 -21.16 24.84 -4.44
N PRO A 362 -22.16 25.74 -4.48
CA PRO A 362 -22.54 26.63 -3.38
C PRO A 362 -23.24 25.92 -2.19
N LEU A 363 -23.11 24.59 -2.08
CA LEU A 363 -23.87 23.76 -1.14
C LEU A 363 -23.01 23.10 -0.04
N ARG A 364 -21.69 23.29 0.01
CA ARG A 364 -20.88 22.70 1.10
C ARG A 364 -21.10 23.47 2.40
N SER A 365 -21.64 22.78 3.40
CA SER A 365 -21.89 23.29 4.73
C SER A 365 -21.60 22.20 5.77
N LEU A 366 -21.62 22.54 7.05
CA LEU A 366 -21.54 21.53 8.11
C LEU A 366 -22.83 20.69 8.19
N ASP A 367 -23.96 21.21 7.72
CA ASP A 367 -25.26 20.54 7.82
C ASP A 367 -25.40 19.38 6.84
N ASN A 368 -24.72 19.46 5.70
CA ASN A 368 -24.69 18.39 4.69
C ASN A 368 -23.36 17.62 4.63
N LEU A 369 -22.44 17.86 5.55
CA LEU A 369 -21.21 17.07 5.71
C LEU A 369 -21.45 15.94 6.72
N PHE A 370 -21.08 14.73 6.34
CA PHE A 370 -21.24 13.52 7.15
C PHE A 370 -19.92 12.79 7.29
N TYR A 371 -19.75 12.15 8.44
CA TYR A 371 -18.61 11.33 8.78
C TYR A 371 -19.07 9.89 9.04
N ILE A 372 -18.28 8.92 8.59
CA ILE A 372 -18.52 7.50 8.86
C ILE A 372 -17.42 7.01 9.79
N ARG A 373 -17.79 6.55 10.97
CA ARG A 373 -16.89 6.09 12.02
C ARG A 373 -17.18 4.64 12.37
N PHE A 374 -16.17 3.79 12.39
CA PHE A 374 -16.32 2.44 12.93
C PHE A 374 -16.51 2.47 14.45
N GLU A 375 -17.37 1.60 14.98
CA GLU A 375 -17.69 1.53 16.43
C GLU A 375 -16.43 1.39 17.30
N ASP A 376 -15.49 0.56 16.85
CA ASP A 376 -14.25 0.26 17.58
C ASP A 376 -13.23 1.42 17.49
N CYS A 377 -13.56 2.50 16.80
CA CYS A 377 -12.70 3.66 16.58
C CYS A 377 -13.31 4.95 17.12
N GLN A 378 -12.44 5.84 17.60
CA GLN A 378 -12.83 7.08 18.25
C GLN A 378 -12.95 8.27 17.29
N VAL A 379 -12.42 8.14 16.08
CA VAL A 379 -12.39 9.20 15.06
C VAL A 379 -12.85 8.59 13.73
N PRO A 380 -13.54 9.36 12.85
CA PRO A 380 -14.07 8.85 11.59
C PRO A 380 -13.02 8.33 10.60
N HIS A 381 -13.44 7.41 9.72
CA HIS A 381 -12.63 6.83 8.65
C HIS A 381 -12.97 7.39 7.29
N TYR A 382 -14.25 7.70 7.07
CA TYR A 382 -14.71 8.30 5.84
C TYR A 382 -15.45 9.60 6.10
N TYR A 383 -15.51 10.44 5.08
CA TYR A 383 -16.40 11.59 5.05
C TYR A 383 -17.00 11.77 3.65
N PHE A 384 -18.17 12.41 3.58
CA PHE A 384 -18.82 12.78 2.33
C PHE A 384 -19.77 13.96 2.54
N TRP A 385 -20.06 14.70 1.47
CA TRP A 385 -21.17 15.66 1.46
C TRP A 385 -22.39 15.01 0.82
N ARG A 386 -23.54 15.14 1.46
CA ARG A 386 -24.83 14.75 0.88
C ARG A 386 -25.20 15.72 -0.23
N LYS A 387 -25.63 15.19 -1.38
CA LYS A 387 -26.07 16.00 -2.52
C LYS A 387 -27.55 16.30 -2.40
N ALA A 388 -27.99 17.40 -3.01
CA ALA A 388 -29.42 17.70 -3.08
C ALA A 388 -30.13 16.62 -3.92
N GLY A 389 -31.04 15.87 -3.30
CA GLY A 389 -31.77 14.76 -3.93
C GLY A 389 -31.43 13.37 -3.38
N ASP A 390 -30.34 13.24 -2.61
CA ASP A 390 -30.06 12.07 -1.76
C ASP A 390 -30.96 12.07 -0.51
#